data_AF-A0A832X0N2-F1
#
_entry.id   AF-A0A832X0N2-F1
#
_cell.length_a   1.000
_cell.length_b   1.000
_cell.length_c   1.000
_cell.angle_alpha   90.00
_cell.angle_beta   90.00
_cell.angle_gamma   90.00
#
_symmetry.space_group_name_H-M   'P 1'
#
loop_
_entity.id
_entity.type
_entity.pdbx_description
1 polymer ?
#
loop_
_entity_poly.entity_id
_entity_poly.type
_entity_poly.pdbx_seq_one_letter_code
_entity_poly.pdbx_strand_id
1 'polypeptide(L)'
;LHSMEPYATMPEVHLAETIYTDPRSPVAVDSKMYKVGNPTADSPVLFTTNFALTYYTVESDLSSNGIDCWLLAVDTDGIGVEAAAAGGQLSADKVKDSFEKSGFDL
;
A
#
# COMPACT_ATOMS: atom_id res chain seq x y z
N LEU A 1 -3.35 22.48 23.87
CA LEU A 1 -2.70 21.20 24.22
C LEU A 1 -2.04 21.33 25.58
N HIS A 2 -2.25 20.35 26.46
CA HIS A 2 -1.69 20.34 27.83
C HIS A 2 -0.47 19.42 27.96
N SER A 3 -0.11 18.70 26.89
CA SER A 3 1.13 17.93 26.75
C SER A 3 1.68 18.13 25.34
N MET A 4 3.01 18.12 25.21
CA MET A 4 3.75 18.17 23.93
C MET A 4 4.44 16.84 23.64
N GLU A 5 4.19 15.82 24.46
CA GLU A 5 4.81 14.52 24.28
C GLU A 5 4.27 13.83 23.02
N PRO A 6 5.08 13.04 22.28
CA PRO A 6 4.67 12.46 21.00
C PRO A 6 3.42 11.58 21.09
N TYR A 7 3.28 10.79 22.16
CA TYR A 7 2.13 9.89 22.34
C TYR A 7 0.81 10.66 22.55
N ALA A 8 0.86 11.89 23.06
CA ALA A 8 -0.31 12.72 23.28
C ALA A 8 -0.70 13.50 22.00
N THR A 9 0.30 13.94 21.23
CA THR A 9 0.08 14.80 20.05
C THR A 9 -0.15 14.03 18.75
N MET A 10 0.43 12.84 18.60
CA MET A 10 0.28 12.00 17.40
C MET A 10 -1.19 11.66 17.05
N PRO A 11 -2.06 11.24 17.99
CA PRO A 11 -3.45 10.95 17.64
C PRO A 11 -4.23 12.20 17.19
N GLU A 12 -3.89 13.37 17.73
CA GLU A 12 -4.57 14.63 17.39
C GLU A 12 -4.17 15.10 15.98
N VAL A 13 -2.88 15.00 15.65
CA VAL A 13 -2.38 15.32 14.29
C VAL A 13 -2.94 14.33 13.27
N HIS A 14 -2.94 13.03 13.57
CA HIS A 14 -3.48 12.02 12.67
C HIS A 14 -5.00 12.16 12.46
N LEU A 15 -5.73 12.52 13.51
CA LEU A 15 -7.17 12.81 13.41
C LEU A 15 -7.42 14.03 12.52
N ALA A 16 -6.66 15.11 12.72
CA ALA A 16 -6.77 16.28 11.86
C ALA A 16 -6.50 15.94 10.39
N GLU A 17 -5.42 15.20 10.11
CA GLU A 17 -5.10 14.73 8.76
C GLU A 17 -6.25 13.91 8.15
N THR A 18 -6.83 12.98 8.91
CA THR A 18 -7.95 12.15 8.45
C THR A 18 -9.21 12.98 8.17
N ILE A 19 -9.54 13.96 9.03
CA ILE A 19 -10.74 14.80 8.87
C ILE A 19 -10.62 15.81 7.73
N TYR A 20 -9.42 16.35 7.49
CA TYR A 20 -9.19 17.36 6.45
C TYR A 20 -8.80 16.77 5.08
N THR A 21 -8.68 15.44 4.97
CA THR A 21 -8.49 14.76 3.68
C THR A 21 -9.77 14.81 2.85
N ASP A 22 -9.64 15.06 1.54
CA ASP A 22 -10.80 15.08 0.62
C ASP A 22 -11.46 13.69 0.56
N PRO A 23 -12.72 13.54 0.97
CA PRO A 23 -13.40 12.23 0.97
C PRO A 23 -13.70 11.71 -0.43
N ARG A 24 -13.56 12.53 -1.49
CA ARG A 24 -13.83 12.12 -2.88
C ARG A 24 -12.64 11.49 -3.58
N SER A 25 -11.42 11.82 -3.14
CA SER A 25 -10.19 11.33 -3.77
C SER A 25 -9.45 10.44 -2.78
N PRO A 26 -9.46 9.11 -2.98
CA PRO A 26 -8.66 8.21 -2.17
C PRO A 26 -7.17 8.59 -2.24
N VAL A 27 -6.48 8.47 -1.11
CA VAL A 27 -5.02 8.62 -1.08
C VAL A 27 -4.42 7.34 -1.63
N ALA A 28 -3.71 7.46 -2.75
CA ALA A 28 -3.11 6.33 -3.46
C ALA A 28 -1.59 6.46 -3.55
N VAL A 29 -0.91 5.32 -3.61
CA VAL A 29 0.52 5.22 -3.95
C VAL A 29 0.70 4.99 -5.45
N ASP A 30 1.89 5.28 -5.97
CA ASP A 30 2.22 4.95 -7.36
C ASP A 30 2.08 3.45 -7.59
N SER A 31 1.44 3.06 -8.69
CA SER A 31 1.39 1.66 -9.10
C SER A 31 2.74 1.24 -9.68
N LYS A 32 3.55 0.55 -8.87
CA LYS A 32 4.86 0.02 -9.24
C LYS A 32 5.26 -1.15 -8.34
N MET A 33 6.37 -1.81 -8.72
CA MET A 33 7.04 -2.78 -7.86
C MET A 33 7.90 -2.06 -6.83
N TYR A 34 7.70 -2.38 -5.56
CA TYR A 34 8.47 -1.85 -4.44
C TYR A 34 9.37 -2.93 -3.84
N LYS A 35 10.50 -2.49 -3.29
CA LYS A 35 11.42 -3.33 -2.52
C LYS A 35 11.11 -3.15 -1.04
N VAL A 36 10.82 -4.24 -0.33
CA VAL A 36 10.70 -4.25 1.12
C VAL A 36 11.95 -4.93 1.68
N GLY A 37 12.75 -4.21 2.46
CA GLY A 37 14.05 -4.68 2.93
C GLY A 37 15.10 -4.78 1.81
N ASN A 38 15.81 -5.90 1.76
CA ASN A 38 16.85 -6.21 0.76
C ASN A 38 16.50 -7.46 -0.07
N PRO A 39 15.44 -7.41 -0.88
CA PRO A 39 14.99 -8.57 -1.63
C PRO A 39 16.01 -8.99 -2.70
N THR A 40 16.21 -10.30 -2.81
CA THR A 40 17.01 -10.99 -3.81
C THR A 40 16.13 -11.57 -4.93
N ALA A 41 16.74 -12.24 -5.92
CA ALA A 41 16.00 -12.91 -6.99
C ALA A 41 15.12 -14.07 -6.49
N ASP A 42 15.54 -14.75 -5.41
CA ASP A 42 14.78 -15.85 -4.79
C ASP A 42 13.75 -15.38 -3.76
N SER A 43 13.62 -14.05 -3.56
CA SER A 43 12.70 -13.50 -2.55
C SER A 43 11.24 -13.57 -3.01
N PRO A 44 10.29 -13.74 -2.07
CA PRO A 44 8.88 -13.83 -2.42
C PRO A 44 8.38 -12.54 -3.07
N VAL A 45 7.45 -12.71 -4.01
CA VAL A 45 6.76 -11.62 -4.67
C VAL A 45 5.31 -11.60 -4.18
N LEU A 46 4.92 -10.49 -3.57
CA LEU A 46 3.59 -10.23 -3.05
C LEU A 46 2.97 -9.09 -3.86
N PHE A 47 1.65 -9.04 -3.90
CA PHE A 47 0.93 -7.91 -4.48
C PHE A 47 -0.15 -7.42 -3.53
N THR A 48 -0.44 -6.13 -3.63
CA THR A 48 -1.50 -5.44 -2.90
C THR A 48 -2.11 -4.37 -3.79
N THR A 49 -3.13 -3.66 -3.30
CA THR A 49 -3.75 -2.51 -4.00
C THR A 49 -2.97 -1.22 -3.75
N ASN A 50 -3.09 -0.26 -4.67
CA ASN A 50 -2.47 1.06 -4.54
C ASN A 50 -3.16 2.00 -3.53
N PHE A 51 -4.16 1.55 -2.76
CA PHE A 51 -4.68 2.33 -1.64
C PHE A 51 -3.61 2.52 -0.56
N ALA A 52 -3.28 3.77 -0.21
CA ALA A 52 -2.12 4.09 0.61
C ALA A 52 -2.14 3.40 1.98
N LEU A 53 -3.30 3.40 2.66
CA LEU A 53 -3.41 2.75 3.97
C LEU A 53 -3.17 1.24 3.87
N THR A 54 -3.68 0.57 2.85
CA THR A 54 -3.44 -0.86 2.63
C THR A 54 -1.97 -1.11 2.30
N TYR A 55 -1.38 -0.35 1.38
CA TYR A 55 0.02 -0.52 0.99
C TYR A 55 0.97 -0.38 2.18
N TYR A 56 0.87 0.71 2.95
CA TYR A 56 1.75 0.96 4.09
C TYR A 56 1.51 -0.01 5.24
N THR A 57 0.29 -0.50 5.43
CA THR A 57 0.02 -1.55 6.43
C THR A 57 0.77 -2.83 6.08
N VAL A 58 0.71 -3.25 4.82
CA VAL A 58 1.41 -4.46 4.33
C VAL A 58 2.92 -4.28 4.37
N GLU A 59 3.43 -3.15 3.87
CA GLU A 59 4.87 -2.86 3.88
C GLU A 59 5.43 -2.80 5.30
N SER A 60 4.73 -2.12 6.21
CA SER A 60 5.15 -2.02 7.62
C SER A 60 5.16 -3.38 8.31
N ASP A 61 4.19 -4.25 8.04
CA ASP A 61 4.14 -5.59 8.64
C ASP A 61 5.29 -6.48 8.12
N LEU A 62 5.52 -6.48 6.81
CA LEU A 62 6.62 -7.23 6.19
C LEU A 62 7.99 -6.76 6.70
N SER A 63 8.19 -5.43 6.74
CA SER A 63 9.43 -4.80 7.21
C SER A 63 9.68 -5.07 8.70
N SER A 64 8.64 -4.95 9.54
CA SER A 64 8.75 -5.19 11.00
C SER A 64 9.04 -6.64 11.35
N ASN A 65 8.62 -7.58 10.51
CA ASN A 65 8.92 -9.01 10.67
C ASN A 65 10.24 -9.43 10.00
N GLY A 66 10.98 -8.49 9.40
CA GLY A 66 12.26 -8.79 8.72
C GLY A 66 12.10 -9.68 7.48
N ILE A 67 10.96 -9.57 6.78
CA ILE A 67 10.68 -10.33 5.57
C ILE A 67 11.12 -9.51 4.35
N ASP A 68 12.22 -9.92 3.73
CA ASP A 68 12.70 -9.34 2.47
C ASP A 68 11.83 -9.83 1.31
N CYS A 69 11.15 -8.91 0.61
CA CYS A 69 10.25 -9.27 -0.47
C CYS A 69 10.05 -8.15 -1.51
N TRP A 70 9.49 -8.54 -2.65
CA TRP A 70 9.01 -7.63 -3.67
C TRP A 70 7.51 -7.40 -3.47
N LEU A 71 7.07 -6.15 -3.40
CA LEU A 71 5.67 -5.79 -3.18
C LEU A 71 5.14 -4.98 -4.37
N LEU A 72 4.24 -5.56 -5.15
CA LEU A 72 3.58 -4.89 -6.27
C LEU A 72 2.34 -4.13 -5.78
N ALA A 73 2.29 -2.83 -6.02
CA ALA A 73 1.08 -2.04 -5.84
C ALA A 73 0.26 -2.01 -7.15
N VAL A 74 -0.83 -2.77 -7.19
CA VAL A 74 -1.75 -2.86 -8.34
C VAL A 74 -2.67 -1.63 -8.38
N ASP A 75 -2.83 -1.04 -9.56
CA ASP A 75 -3.71 0.11 -9.73
C ASP A 75 -5.20 -0.27 -9.65
N THR A 76 -5.82 0.20 -8.59
CA THR A 76 -7.23 -0.03 -8.24
C THR A 76 -7.96 1.27 -7.97
N ASP A 77 -7.47 2.39 -8.51
CA ASP A 77 -8.01 3.73 -8.28
C ASP A 77 -7.97 4.13 -6.79
N GLY A 78 -7.01 3.59 -6.02
CA GLY A 78 -6.86 3.86 -4.60
C GLY A 78 -7.92 3.19 -3.71
N ILE A 79 -8.52 2.09 -4.17
CA ILE A 79 -9.53 1.33 -3.41
C ILE A 79 -8.87 0.17 -2.65
N GLY A 80 -9.34 -0.12 -1.43
CA GLY A 80 -8.84 -1.26 -0.65
C GLY A 80 -9.16 -2.62 -1.28
N VAL A 81 -8.40 -3.66 -0.90
CA VAL A 81 -8.44 -5.01 -1.50
C VAL A 81 -9.84 -5.58 -1.66
N GLU A 82 -10.63 -5.64 -0.59
CA GLU A 82 -11.96 -6.27 -0.60
C GLU A 82 -12.96 -5.51 -1.49
N ALA A 83 -12.95 -4.17 -1.39
CA ALA A 83 -13.82 -3.33 -2.20
C ALA A 83 -13.41 -3.34 -3.69
N ALA A 84 -12.11 -3.36 -3.99
CA ALA A 84 -11.60 -3.45 -5.34
C ALA A 84 -11.92 -4.82 -5.98
N ALA A 85 -11.87 -5.90 -5.20
CA ALA A 85 -12.28 -7.23 -5.66
C ALA A 85 -13.79 -7.29 -5.95
N ALA A 86 -14.62 -6.74 -5.07
CA ALA A 86 -16.07 -6.71 -5.25
C ALA A 86 -16.51 -5.80 -6.41
N GLY A 87 -15.83 -4.66 -6.61
CA GLY A 87 -16.14 -3.71 -7.68
C GLY A 87 -15.51 -4.06 -9.04
N GLY A 88 -14.68 -5.10 -9.12
CA GLY A 88 -14.02 -5.55 -10.34
C GLY A 88 -12.79 -4.73 -10.74
N GLN A 89 -12.37 -3.75 -9.93
CA GLN A 89 -11.10 -3.04 -10.12
C GLN A 89 -9.89 -3.92 -9.79
N LEU A 90 -10.07 -5.01 -9.05
CA LEU A 90 -9.05 -6.03 -8.81
C LEU A 90 -9.49 -7.34 -9.48
N SER A 91 -8.90 -7.63 -10.64
CA SER A 91 -9.14 -8.85 -11.41
C SER A 91 -7.82 -9.52 -11.77
N ALA A 92 -7.87 -10.81 -12.11
CA ALA A 92 -6.68 -11.55 -12.53
C ALA A 92 -5.97 -10.89 -13.73
N ASP A 93 -6.74 -10.37 -14.68
CA ASP A 93 -6.20 -9.68 -15.86
C ASP A 93 -5.47 -8.38 -15.48
N LYS A 94 -6.02 -7.59 -14.56
CA LYS A 94 -5.37 -6.36 -14.08
C LYS A 94 -4.09 -6.63 -13.29
N VAL A 95 -4.07 -7.70 -12.49
CA VAL A 95 -2.86 -8.12 -11.78
C VAL A 95 -1.78 -8.51 -12.78
N LYS A 96 -2.13 -9.33 -13.78
CA LYS A 96 -1.21 -9.72 -14.86
C LYS A 96 -0.64 -8.51 -15.61
N ASP A 97 -1.50 -7.59 -16.04
CA ASP A 97 -1.10 -6.35 -16.73
C ASP A 97 -0.19 -5.47 -15.85
N SER A 98 -0.43 -5.42 -14.54
CA SER A 98 0.44 -4.71 -13.59
C SER A 98 1.82 -5.34 -13.47
N PHE A 99 1.90 -6.68 -13.49
CA PHE A 99 3.19 -7.39 -13.53
C PHE A 99 3.95 -7.09 -14.82
N GLU A 100 3.31 -7.19 -15.98
CA GLU A 100 3.92 -6.89 -17.28
C GLU A 100 4.43 -5.44 -17.36
N LYS A 101 3.64 -4.48 -16.84
CA LYS A 101 4.03 -3.06 -16.78
C LYS A 101 5.17 -2.77 -15.82
N SER A 102 5.27 -3.54 -14.74
CA SER A 102 6.33 -3.34 -13.74
C SER A 102 7.73 -3.66 -14.25
N GLY A 103 7.84 -4.34 -15.41
CA GLY A 103 9.12 -4.77 -15.98
C GLY A 103 9.83 -5.82 -15.14
N PHE A 104 9.11 -6.45 -14.20
CA PHE A 104 9.61 -7.55 -13.39
C PHE A 104 9.50 -8.84 -14.19
N ASP A 105 10.63 -9.31 -14.71
CA ASP A 105 10.72 -10.60 -15.39
C ASP A 105 10.75 -11.71 -14.34
N LEU A 106 9.81 -12.67 -14.45
CA LEU A 106 9.66 -13.81 -13.53
C LEU A 106 10.79 -14.83 -13.70
#